data_AF-A0A6P5EIT6-F1
#
_entry.id   AF-A0A6P5EIT6-F1
#
_cell.length_a   1.000
_cell.length_b   1.000
_cell.length_c   1.000
_cell.angle_alpha   90.00
_cell.angle_beta   90.00
_cell.angle_gamma   90.00
#
_symmetry.space_group_name_H-M   'P 1'
#
loop_
_entity.id
_entity.type
_entity.pdbx_description
1 polymer ?
#
loop_
_entity_poly.entity_id
_entity_poly.type
_entity_poly.pdbx_seq_one_letter_code
_entity_poly.pdbx_strand_id
1 'polypeptide(L)'
;MDGHNPFVLRTLLIAAGATAICCICALWALRSPRAKPSPSKKSRKKPCGCTCSCAPACGGDQPLPLPPPTATAAAAAAVPNGEIPSAAAVPNGEMAASVRRPRRVAAMGSSMVEQMVPEVRTHALSYLDYRSLCRLSMANSAMRRAANDDGVWKALYRKDFTVEQDSVTPSNGWKAYYAATRAIVSVNAEFYNIIRDSSLRGMRDFWLNADYVKCLHASGELFTGYTAVIDSWRAALNWGLGGGPGVAFQIREVRARVLSDIAWLTMKAYADIDSEPLHVTNVYELHNGRWYMVHHHSSVMA
;
A
#
# COMPACT_ATOMS: atom_id res chain seq x y z
N MET A 1 32.22 71.22 -1.14
CA MET A 1 32.40 70.57 0.18
C MET A 1 31.62 69.27 0.14
N ASP A 2 32.31 68.21 -0.26
CA ASP A 2 31.76 66.90 -0.51
C ASP A 2 31.45 66.18 0.81
N GLY A 3 30.15 66.04 1.10
CA GLY A 3 29.67 65.26 2.24
C GLY A 3 29.67 63.78 1.90
N HIS A 4 30.79 63.08 2.13
CA HIS A 4 30.80 61.62 2.18
C HIS A 4 29.91 61.17 3.35
N ASN A 5 28.74 60.61 3.02
CA ASN A 5 27.74 60.18 3.99
C ASN A 5 28.19 58.83 4.61
N PRO A 6 28.66 58.81 5.87
CA PRO A 6 29.32 57.64 6.46
C PRO A 6 28.37 56.44 6.66
N PHE A 7 27.06 56.66 6.54
CA PHE A 7 26.05 55.60 6.61
C PHE A 7 26.02 54.73 5.36
N VAL A 8 26.22 55.29 4.16
CA VAL A 8 26.09 54.52 2.90
C VAL A 8 27.28 53.57 2.73
N LEU A 9 28.49 54.01 3.10
CA LEU A 9 29.69 53.19 3.04
C LEU A 9 29.64 52.02 4.03
N ARG A 10 29.10 52.23 5.24
CA ARG A 10 28.94 51.16 6.23
C ARG A 10 27.94 50.11 5.77
N THR A 11 26.81 50.51 5.20
CA THR A 11 25.81 49.56 4.68
C THR A 11 26.35 48.76 3.49
N LEU A 12 27.13 49.38 2.60
CA LEU A 12 27.79 48.69 1.49
C LEU A 12 28.84 47.68 1.96
N LEU A 13 29.64 48.02 2.98
CA LEU A 13 30.64 47.12 3.55
C LEU A 13 30.00 45.91 4.26
N ILE A 14 28.88 46.11 4.95
CA ILE A 14 28.13 45.02 5.59
C ILE A 14 27.53 44.09 4.54
N ALA A 15 26.92 44.64 3.48
CA ALA A 15 26.34 43.84 2.39
C ALA A 15 27.41 43.04 1.63
N ALA A 16 28.57 43.65 1.36
CA ALA A 16 29.71 42.96 0.74
C ALA A 16 30.25 41.83 1.63
N GLY A 17 30.37 42.07 2.94
CA GLY A 17 30.81 41.07 3.92
C GLY A 17 29.86 39.87 4.00
N ALA A 18 28.54 40.10 4.07
CA ALA A 18 27.55 39.04 4.10
C ALA A 18 27.57 38.17 2.82
N THR A 19 27.76 38.82 1.67
CA THR A 19 27.85 38.12 0.36
C THR A 19 29.10 37.25 0.28
N ALA A 20 30.26 37.77 0.74
CA ALA A 20 31.50 37.01 0.75
C ALA A 20 31.42 35.77 1.67
N ILE A 21 30.82 35.90 2.86
CA ILE A 21 30.59 34.77 3.78
C ILE A 21 29.69 33.72 3.13
N CYS A 22 28.62 34.14 2.44
CA CYS A 22 27.71 33.23 1.75
C CYS A 22 28.41 32.44 0.63
N CYS A 23 29.28 33.11 -0.15
CA CYS A 23 30.09 32.46 -1.18
C CYS A 23 31.10 31.46 -0.59
N ILE A 24 31.72 31.78 0.55
CA ILE A 24 32.68 30.87 1.22
C ILE A 24 31.95 29.62 1.76
N CYS A 25 30.76 29.77 2.34
CA CYS A 25 29.94 28.65 2.80
C CYS A 25 29.52 27.72 1.65
N ALA A 26 29.16 28.28 0.49
CA ALA A 26 28.82 27.50 -0.69
C ALA A 26 30.01 26.68 -1.23
N LEU A 27 31.22 27.26 -1.21
CA LEU A 27 32.44 26.56 -1.61
C LEU A 27 32.83 25.43 -0.65
N TRP A 28 32.51 25.55 0.64
CA TRP A 28 32.70 24.48 1.64
C TRP A 28 31.70 23.33 1.46
N ALA A 29 30.44 23.63 1.11
CA ALA A 29 29.44 22.61 0.80
C ALA A 29 29.81 21.78 -0.46
N LEU A 30 30.45 22.41 -1.45
CA LEU A 30 30.90 21.75 -2.68
C LEU A 30 32.19 20.93 -2.52
N ARG A 31 32.97 21.16 -1.46
CA ARG A 31 34.23 20.43 -1.17
C ARG A 31 34.06 19.25 -0.22
N SER A 32 32.87 19.02 0.32
CA SER A 32 32.64 17.86 1.19
C SER A 32 32.74 16.55 0.39
N PRO A 33 33.62 15.60 0.79
CA PRO A 33 33.76 14.33 0.09
C PRO A 33 32.47 13.53 0.21
N ARG A 34 31.90 13.16 -0.95
CA ARG A 34 30.71 12.31 -1.06
C ARG A 34 30.98 10.97 -0.36
N ALA A 35 30.27 10.70 0.73
CA ALA A 35 30.36 9.43 1.44
C ALA A 35 30.03 8.28 0.48
N LYS A 36 30.93 7.29 0.38
CA LYS A 36 30.71 6.08 -0.42
C LYS A 36 29.60 5.25 0.23
N PRO A 37 28.64 4.70 -0.54
CA PRO A 37 27.63 3.81 0.02
C PRO A 37 28.30 2.51 0.48
N SER A 38 28.06 2.12 1.74
CA SER A 38 28.47 0.84 2.29
C SER A 38 27.72 -0.32 1.60
N PRO A 39 28.35 -1.48 1.36
CA PRO A 39 27.65 -2.63 0.79
C PRO A 39 26.59 -3.15 1.78
N SER A 40 25.34 -3.23 1.32
CA SER A 40 24.23 -3.73 2.12
C SER A 40 24.43 -5.22 2.44
N LYS A 41 24.50 -5.54 3.73
CA LYS A 41 24.43 -6.92 4.21
C LYS A 41 23.07 -7.48 3.82
N LYS A 42 23.04 -8.53 2.99
CA LYS A 42 21.83 -9.30 2.67
C LYS A 42 21.20 -9.82 3.97
N SER A 43 20.11 -9.21 4.42
CA SER A 43 19.32 -9.77 5.52
C SER A 43 18.61 -11.01 5.01
N ARG A 44 18.77 -12.12 5.73
CA ARG A 44 18.04 -13.36 5.49
C ARG A 44 16.55 -13.07 5.63
N LYS A 45 15.77 -13.37 4.60
CA LYS A 45 14.29 -13.30 4.61
C LYS A 45 13.77 -14.18 5.76
N LYS A 46 13.18 -13.56 6.78
CA LYS A 46 12.25 -14.25 7.68
C LYS A 46 10.89 -14.33 6.98
N PRO A 47 10.19 -15.48 7.00
CA PRO A 47 8.86 -15.59 6.40
C PRO A 47 7.88 -14.68 7.14
N CYS A 48 7.11 -13.88 6.41
CA CYS A 48 6.02 -13.11 6.98
C CYS A 48 4.83 -14.05 7.25
N GLY A 49 4.40 -14.13 8.51
CA GLY A 49 3.14 -14.77 8.91
C GLY A 49 1.97 -13.83 8.69
N CYS A 50 1.71 -13.43 7.45
CA CYS A 50 0.54 -12.63 7.12
C CYS A 50 -0.71 -13.53 7.09
N THR A 51 -1.34 -13.71 8.25
CA THR A 51 -2.75 -14.13 8.31
C THR A 51 -3.62 -12.99 7.80
N CYS A 52 -4.14 -13.15 6.60
CA CYS A 52 -5.21 -12.32 6.06
C CYS A 52 -6.50 -12.58 6.84
N SER A 53 -6.82 -11.70 7.79
CA SER A 53 -8.12 -11.67 8.47
C SER A 53 -9.21 -11.20 7.51
N CYS A 54 -9.75 -12.15 6.75
CA CYS A 54 -11.02 -12.01 6.05
C CYS A 54 -11.96 -13.10 6.58
N ALA A 55 -12.51 -12.90 7.79
CA ALA A 55 -13.61 -13.73 8.28
C ALA A 55 -14.94 -13.15 7.77
N PRO A 56 -15.84 -13.96 7.18
CA PRO A 56 -17.23 -13.59 7.00
C PRO A 56 -18.04 -14.01 8.24
N ALA A 57 -18.72 -13.05 8.86
CA ALA A 57 -19.80 -13.33 9.79
C ALA A 57 -21.03 -13.78 9.00
N CYS A 58 -21.42 -15.05 9.11
CA CYS A 58 -22.74 -15.56 8.73
C CYS A 58 -23.17 -16.64 9.72
N GLY A 59 -24.48 -16.63 10.00
CA GLY A 59 -25.15 -17.28 11.13
C GLY A 59 -24.93 -18.78 11.27
N GLY A 60 -25.10 -19.23 12.50
CA GLY A 60 -25.06 -20.64 12.86
C GLY A 60 -26.34 -21.37 12.45
N ASP A 61 -26.14 -22.62 12.05
CA ASP A 61 -27.02 -23.74 12.35
C ASP A 61 -26.10 -24.98 12.47
N GLN A 62 -26.18 -25.66 13.62
CA GLN A 62 -25.48 -26.91 13.90
C GLN A 62 -26.16 -28.09 13.17
N PRO A 63 -25.42 -29.17 12.85
CA PRO A 63 -25.53 -30.36 13.69
C PRO A 63 -24.21 -31.11 13.99
N LEU A 64 -24.33 -31.98 15.01
CA LEU A 64 -23.35 -32.73 15.81
C LEU A 64 -22.37 -33.70 15.08
N PRO A 65 -21.27 -34.14 15.74
CA PRO A 65 -20.13 -34.82 15.12
C PRO A 65 -20.15 -36.36 15.19
N LEU A 66 -19.56 -37.01 14.18
CA LEU A 66 -19.18 -38.44 14.19
C LEU A 66 -17.64 -38.59 14.32
N PRO A 67 -17.13 -39.59 15.08
CA PRO A 67 -15.69 -39.79 15.32
C PRO A 67 -14.99 -40.66 14.25
N PRO A 68 -13.64 -40.70 14.23
CA PRO A 68 -12.84 -41.08 13.04
C PRO A 68 -12.46 -42.58 12.99
N PRO A 69 -12.04 -43.11 11.83
CA PRO A 69 -11.40 -44.42 11.75
C PRO A 69 -9.88 -44.32 11.97
N THR A 70 -9.39 -45.11 12.92
CA THR A 70 -7.97 -45.37 13.20
C THR A 70 -7.41 -46.41 12.23
N ALA A 71 -6.21 -46.12 11.69
CA ALA A 71 -5.39 -47.07 10.94
C ALA A 71 -4.56 -47.93 11.90
N THR A 72 -4.47 -49.25 11.63
CA THR A 72 -3.35 -50.10 12.06
C THR A 72 -3.18 -51.28 11.11
N ALA A 73 -1.92 -51.56 10.77
CA ALA A 73 -1.44 -52.59 9.85
C ALA A 73 -1.05 -53.89 10.59
N ALA A 74 -1.13 -55.02 9.88
CA ALA A 74 -0.30 -56.25 10.01
C ALA A 74 -0.64 -57.15 8.79
N ALA A 75 0.28 -57.47 7.87
CA ALA A 75 1.29 -58.55 7.92
C ALA A 75 0.66 -59.93 8.25
N ALA A 76 0.89 -61.05 7.56
CA ALA A 76 1.77 -61.47 6.46
C ALA A 76 1.32 -62.90 6.04
N ALA A 77 1.61 -63.32 4.80
CA ALA A 77 1.92 -64.73 4.47
C ALA A 77 2.45 -64.83 3.03
N ALA A 78 3.70 -65.27 2.91
CA ALA A 78 4.35 -65.79 1.71
C ALA A 78 4.13 -67.32 1.67
N VAL A 79 4.42 -68.15 0.65
CA VAL A 79 5.27 -68.23 -0.57
C VAL A 79 4.72 -69.47 -1.38
N PRO A 80 5.38 -70.15 -2.36
CA PRO A 80 6.30 -69.76 -3.45
C PRO A 80 6.08 -70.49 -4.83
N ASN A 81 6.83 -70.00 -5.83
CA ASN A 81 7.62 -70.70 -6.87
C ASN A 81 7.08 -71.26 -8.21
N GLY A 82 7.93 -71.02 -9.23
CA GLY A 82 8.15 -71.77 -10.48
C GLY A 82 7.76 -70.98 -11.73
N GLU A 83 8.53 -70.79 -12.81
CA GLU A 83 9.88 -71.20 -13.25
C GLU A 83 10.12 -70.47 -14.61
N ILE A 84 11.39 -70.28 -15.03
CA ILE A 84 11.80 -69.77 -16.36
C ILE A 84 12.54 -70.89 -17.11
N PRO A 85 12.38 -71.02 -18.44
CA PRO A 85 13.53 -70.90 -19.37
C PRO A 85 13.16 -70.07 -20.63
N SER A 86 13.90 -69.02 -21.00
CA SER A 86 15.12 -68.96 -21.82
C SER A 86 15.00 -69.34 -23.31
N ALA A 87 15.32 -68.33 -24.15
CA ALA A 87 15.97 -68.36 -25.47
C ALA A 87 15.32 -69.04 -26.69
N ALA A 88 15.02 -68.24 -27.72
CA ALA A 88 15.83 -68.11 -28.96
C ALA A 88 14.99 -67.80 -30.23
N ALA A 89 15.64 -67.05 -31.14
CA ALA A 89 15.44 -66.99 -32.60
C ALA A 89 14.33 -66.10 -33.20
N VAL A 90 14.79 -65.05 -33.89
CA VAL A 90 14.14 -64.35 -35.02
C VAL A 90 14.32 -65.22 -36.28
N PRO A 91 13.48 -65.13 -37.34
CA PRO A 91 13.67 -64.06 -38.34
C PRO A 91 12.38 -63.49 -39.00
N ASN A 92 12.52 -62.22 -39.39
CA ASN A 92 12.01 -61.50 -40.58
C ASN A 92 10.55 -61.65 -41.07
N GLY A 93 9.89 -60.48 -41.14
CA GLY A 93 8.76 -60.22 -42.03
C GLY A 93 8.41 -58.72 -42.01
N GLU A 94 8.80 -57.99 -43.06
CA GLU A 94 8.36 -56.62 -43.35
C GLU A 94 6.83 -56.51 -43.44
N MET A 95 6.24 -55.53 -42.74
CA MET A 95 5.22 -54.67 -43.37
C MET A 95 4.97 -53.38 -42.58
N ALA A 96 4.75 -52.32 -43.36
CA ALA A 96 4.59 -50.92 -43.01
C ALA A 96 3.69 -50.61 -41.80
N ALA A 97 4.14 -49.67 -40.95
CA ALA A 97 3.25 -48.83 -40.15
C ALA A 97 3.80 -47.42 -40.03
N SER A 98 3.09 -46.50 -40.68
CA SER A 98 3.18 -45.05 -40.54
C SER A 98 3.41 -44.62 -39.09
N VAL A 99 4.59 -44.06 -38.80
CA VAL A 99 4.87 -43.37 -37.54
C VAL A 99 4.08 -42.06 -37.55
N ARG A 100 2.83 -42.15 -37.10
CA ARG A 100 2.03 -41.01 -36.74
C ARG A 100 2.72 -40.33 -35.56
N ARG A 101 3.41 -39.21 -35.84
CA ARG A 101 3.93 -38.30 -34.80
C ARG A 101 2.86 -38.15 -33.71
N PRO A 102 3.17 -38.30 -32.41
CA PRO A 102 2.21 -38.03 -31.37
C PRO A 102 1.77 -36.58 -31.53
N ARG A 103 0.53 -36.42 -31.97
CA ARG A 103 -0.22 -35.17 -31.99
C ARG A 103 -0.05 -34.60 -30.58
N ARG A 104 0.64 -33.47 -30.44
CA ARG A 104 0.70 -32.72 -29.17
C ARG A 104 -0.74 -32.66 -28.68
N VAL A 105 -1.02 -33.34 -27.58
CA VAL A 105 -2.31 -33.26 -26.93
C VAL A 105 -2.49 -31.78 -26.64
N ALA A 106 -3.43 -31.18 -27.36
CA ALA A 106 -3.81 -29.79 -27.16
C ALA A 106 -4.09 -29.61 -25.67
N ALA A 107 -3.64 -28.49 -25.12
CA ALA A 107 -3.84 -28.12 -23.72
C ALA A 107 -5.34 -28.10 -23.38
N MET A 108 -5.86 -29.25 -22.98
CA MET A 108 -7.25 -29.45 -22.56
C MET A 108 -7.31 -29.12 -21.07
N GLY A 109 -7.24 -27.83 -20.78
CA GLY A 109 -7.18 -27.33 -19.40
C GLY A 109 -7.03 -25.81 -19.25
N SER A 110 -6.99 -25.04 -20.35
CA SER A 110 -6.98 -23.58 -20.26
C SER A 110 -8.39 -23.07 -19.95
N SER A 111 -8.48 -22.22 -18.93
CA SER A 111 -9.75 -21.56 -18.59
C SER A 111 -10.18 -20.61 -19.72
N MET A 112 -11.48 -20.37 -19.90
CA MET A 112 -12.01 -19.40 -20.88
C MET A 112 -11.29 -18.04 -20.81
N VAL A 113 -10.93 -17.57 -19.60
CA VAL A 113 -10.18 -16.32 -19.39
C VAL A 113 -8.73 -16.42 -19.90
N GLU A 114 -8.09 -17.58 -19.82
CA GLU A 114 -6.74 -17.78 -20.38
C GLU A 114 -6.74 -17.84 -21.90
N GLN A 115 -7.86 -18.26 -22.50
CA GLN A 115 -8.03 -18.28 -23.94
C GLN A 115 -8.33 -16.88 -24.51
N MET A 116 -8.77 -15.93 -23.68
CA MET A 116 -8.93 -14.53 -24.10
C MET A 116 -7.58 -13.90 -24.44
N VAL A 117 -7.60 -13.04 -25.46
CA VAL A 117 -6.49 -12.16 -25.82
C VAL A 117 -6.07 -11.32 -24.59
N PRO A 118 -4.77 -11.20 -24.26
CA PRO A 118 -4.30 -10.56 -23.01
C PRO A 118 -4.86 -9.16 -22.76
N GLU A 119 -5.01 -8.35 -23.80
CA GLU A 119 -5.56 -7.00 -23.75
C GLU A 119 -7.03 -7.02 -23.36
N VAL A 120 -7.83 -7.90 -23.99
CA VAL A 120 -9.26 -8.07 -23.71
C VAL A 120 -9.46 -8.63 -22.31
N ARG A 121 -8.61 -9.57 -21.89
CA ARG A 121 -8.61 -10.12 -20.53
C ARG A 121 -8.35 -9.03 -19.49
N THR A 122 -7.30 -8.24 -19.69
CA THR A 122 -6.91 -7.16 -18.77
C THR A 122 -8.03 -6.13 -18.67
N HIS A 123 -8.60 -5.75 -19.82
CA HIS A 123 -9.72 -4.83 -19.88
C HIS A 123 -10.95 -5.38 -19.15
N ALA A 124 -11.37 -6.62 -19.42
CA ALA A 124 -12.50 -7.25 -18.75
C ALA A 124 -12.30 -7.34 -17.24
N LEU A 125 -11.12 -7.74 -16.78
CA LEU A 125 -10.81 -7.85 -15.35
C LEU A 125 -10.71 -6.49 -14.66
N SER A 126 -10.32 -5.43 -15.37
CA SER A 126 -10.24 -4.07 -14.80
C SER A 126 -11.60 -3.50 -14.36
N TYR A 127 -12.70 -4.05 -14.86
CA TYR A 127 -14.05 -3.67 -14.42
C TYR A 127 -14.42 -4.27 -13.06
N LEU A 128 -13.79 -5.37 -12.66
CA LEU A 128 -14.06 -6.03 -11.39
C LEU A 128 -13.53 -5.19 -10.23
N ASP A 129 -14.30 -5.14 -9.14
CA ASP A 129 -13.86 -4.51 -7.91
C ASP A 129 -12.74 -5.33 -7.22
N TYR A 130 -12.05 -4.69 -6.28
CA TYR A 130 -10.99 -5.31 -5.47
C TYR A 130 -11.38 -6.67 -4.87
N ARG A 131 -12.58 -6.78 -4.27
CA ARG A 131 -13.03 -8.02 -3.61
C ARG A 131 -13.27 -9.12 -4.64
N SER A 132 -13.89 -8.77 -5.76
CA SER A 132 -14.15 -9.67 -6.89
C SER A 132 -12.84 -10.22 -7.46
N LEU A 133 -11.82 -9.37 -7.68
CA LEU A 133 -10.48 -9.82 -8.09
C LEU A 133 -9.80 -10.72 -7.06
N CYS A 134 -9.91 -10.39 -5.76
CA CYS A 134 -9.36 -11.23 -4.70
C CYS A 134 -10.01 -12.62 -4.68
N ARG A 135 -11.34 -12.68 -4.76
CA ARG A 135 -12.09 -13.95 -4.84
C ARG A 135 -11.70 -14.74 -6.07
N LEU A 136 -11.63 -14.10 -7.24
CA LEU A 136 -11.23 -14.73 -8.49
C LEU A 136 -9.81 -15.31 -8.36
N SER A 137 -8.88 -14.59 -7.72
CA SER A 137 -7.51 -15.08 -7.52
C SER A 137 -7.39 -16.36 -6.67
N MET A 138 -8.43 -16.68 -5.90
CA MET A 138 -8.50 -17.86 -5.05
C MET A 138 -9.17 -19.06 -5.72
N ALA A 139 -9.84 -18.88 -6.87
CA ALA A 139 -10.70 -19.91 -7.46
C ALA A 139 -9.91 -21.10 -8.05
N ASN A 140 -8.91 -20.85 -8.89
CA ASN A 140 -8.03 -21.88 -9.47
C ASN A 140 -6.73 -21.24 -9.98
N SER A 141 -5.76 -22.03 -10.44
CA SER A 141 -4.45 -21.52 -10.87
C SER A 141 -4.52 -20.56 -12.05
N ALA A 142 -5.46 -20.78 -12.98
CA ALA A 142 -5.66 -19.95 -14.16
C ALA A 142 -6.21 -18.57 -13.78
N MET A 143 -7.29 -18.55 -12.99
CA MET A 143 -7.86 -17.33 -12.42
C MET A 143 -6.87 -16.61 -11.53
N ARG A 144 -6.06 -17.34 -10.75
CA ARG A 144 -4.98 -16.76 -9.94
C ARG A 144 -3.98 -15.99 -10.79
N ARG A 145 -3.52 -16.57 -11.90
CA ARG A 145 -2.60 -15.85 -12.81
C ARG A 145 -3.27 -14.61 -13.39
N ALA A 146 -4.49 -14.75 -13.90
CA ALA A 146 -5.24 -13.66 -14.53
C ALA A 146 -5.53 -12.50 -13.55
N ALA A 147 -5.99 -12.77 -12.33
CA ALA A 147 -6.27 -11.76 -11.32
C ALA A 147 -5.01 -11.16 -10.66
N ASN A 148 -3.84 -11.78 -10.82
CA ASN A 148 -2.57 -11.23 -10.31
C ASN A 148 -1.73 -10.60 -11.43
N ASP A 149 -2.30 -10.41 -12.61
CA ASP A 149 -1.68 -9.63 -13.68
C ASP A 149 -1.54 -8.16 -13.25
N ASP A 150 -0.34 -7.63 -13.39
CA ASP A 150 0.02 -6.30 -12.90
C ASP A 150 -0.71 -5.17 -13.66
N GLY A 151 -1.02 -5.41 -14.95
CA GLY A 151 -1.78 -4.50 -15.79
C GLY A 151 -3.23 -4.33 -15.31
N VAL A 152 -3.84 -5.39 -14.79
CA VAL A 152 -5.18 -5.35 -14.20
C VAL A 152 -5.21 -4.43 -12.98
N TRP A 153 -4.23 -4.57 -12.08
CA TRP A 153 -4.15 -3.74 -10.87
C TRP A 153 -3.79 -2.29 -11.19
N LYS A 154 -2.96 -2.04 -12.20
CA LYS A 154 -2.68 -0.69 -12.70
C LYS A 154 -3.94 -0.02 -13.26
N ALA A 155 -4.72 -0.75 -14.06
CA ALA A 155 -5.97 -0.25 -14.63
C ALA A 155 -7.00 0.04 -13.53
N LEU A 156 -7.15 -0.87 -12.56
CA LEU A 156 -8.04 -0.65 -11.41
C LEU A 156 -7.59 0.54 -10.55
N TYR A 157 -6.29 0.69 -10.32
CA TYR A 157 -5.74 1.85 -9.60
C TYR A 157 -6.14 3.17 -10.27
N ARG A 158 -5.98 3.28 -11.59
CA ARG A 158 -6.35 4.48 -12.35
C ARG A 158 -7.84 4.76 -12.35
N LYS A 159 -8.66 3.72 -12.24
CA LYS A 159 -10.13 3.85 -12.16
C LYS A 159 -10.55 4.36 -10.78
N ASP A 160 -9.99 3.81 -9.71
CA ASP A 160 -10.44 4.08 -8.34
C ASP A 160 -9.74 5.29 -7.71
N PHE A 161 -8.55 5.67 -8.20
CA PHE A 161 -7.73 6.75 -7.68
C PHE A 161 -7.36 7.76 -8.78
N THR A 162 -6.54 8.76 -8.42
CA THR A 162 -6.19 9.89 -9.30
C THR A 162 -5.43 9.48 -10.56
N VAL A 163 -5.64 10.25 -11.63
CA VAL A 163 -4.86 10.21 -12.88
C VAL A 163 -3.46 10.84 -12.72
N GLU A 164 -3.24 11.60 -11.66
CA GLU A 164 -1.91 12.11 -11.35
C GLU A 164 -1.03 10.91 -10.99
N GLN A 165 0.03 10.64 -11.77
CA GLN A 165 1.05 9.57 -11.62
C GLN A 165 1.05 8.43 -12.65
N ASP A 166 1.05 8.78 -13.94
CA ASP A 166 1.34 7.78 -14.98
C ASP A 166 2.78 7.23 -14.94
N SER A 167 3.69 7.92 -14.27
CA SER A 167 5.12 7.57 -14.16
C SER A 167 5.49 6.70 -12.95
N VAL A 168 4.56 6.41 -12.04
CA VAL A 168 4.87 5.58 -10.86
C VAL A 168 5.14 4.14 -11.28
N THR A 169 6.21 3.58 -10.71
CA THR A 169 6.64 2.19 -10.89
C THR A 169 6.77 1.54 -9.50
N PRO A 170 5.71 0.88 -9.01
CA PRO A 170 5.75 0.30 -7.67
C PRO A 170 6.76 -0.84 -7.56
N SER A 171 7.66 -0.77 -6.59
CA SER A 171 8.72 -1.77 -6.38
C SER A 171 8.19 -3.18 -6.07
N ASN A 172 6.99 -3.28 -5.49
CA ASN A 172 6.33 -4.54 -5.12
C ASN A 172 5.12 -4.87 -6.02
N GLY A 173 5.02 -4.24 -7.19
CA GLY A 173 3.91 -4.42 -8.14
C GLY A 173 2.65 -3.59 -7.79
N TRP A 174 1.78 -3.42 -8.78
CA TRP A 174 0.56 -2.63 -8.69
C TRP A 174 -0.46 -3.21 -7.73
N LYS A 175 -0.51 -4.54 -7.56
CA LYS A 175 -1.40 -5.16 -6.56
C LYS A 175 -1.10 -4.67 -5.14
N ALA A 176 0.19 -4.68 -4.76
CA ALA A 176 0.61 -4.23 -3.44
C ALA A 176 0.39 -2.72 -3.27
N TYR A 177 0.70 -1.94 -4.31
CA TYR A 177 0.50 -0.49 -4.31
C TYR A 177 -0.98 -0.09 -4.19
N TYR A 178 -1.86 -0.75 -4.94
CA TYR A 178 -3.30 -0.57 -4.84
C TYR A 178 -3.79 -0.89 -3.42
N ALA A 179 -3.38 -2.04 -2.87
CA ALA A 179 -3.77 -2.44 -1.52
C ALA A 179 -3.31 -1.43 -0.46
N ALA A 180 -2.08 -0.94 -0.55
CA ALA A 180 -1.55 0.08 0.36
C ALA A 180 -2.28 1.43 0.22
N THR A 181 -2.57 1.85 -1.02
CA THR A 181 -3.32 3.09 -1.29
C THR A 181 -4.74 3.01 -0.74
N ARG A 182 -5.42 1.88 -0.96
CA ARG A 182 -6.76 1.64 -0.42
C ARG A 182 -6.76 1.60 1.12
N ALA A 183 -5.72 0.99 1.72
CA ALA A 183 -5.56 0.97 3.17
C ALA A 183 -5.38 2.38 3.74
N ILE A 184 -4.51 3.21 3.15
CA ILE A 184 -4.29 4.57 3.68
C ILE A 184 -5.49 5.49 3.50
N VAL A 185 -6.24 5.37 2.40
CA VAL A 185 -7.50 6.10 2.23
C VAL A 185 -8.54 5.68 3.28
N SER A 186 -8.60 4.39 3.62
CA SER A 186 -9.46 3.89 4.70
C SER A 186 -9.03 4.42 6.07
N VAL A 187 -7.72 4.44 6.37
CA VAL A 187 -7.17 5.00 7.62
C VAL A 187 -7.49 6.50 7.70
N ASN A 188 -7.36 7.24 6.60
CA ASN A 188 -7.70 8.65 6.57
C ASN A 188 -9.19 8.90 6.80
N ALA A 189 -10.08 8.00 6.35
CA ALA A 189 -11.51 8.09 6.69
C ALA A 189 -11.76 7.85 8.19
N GLU A 190 -10.99 6.97 8.83
CA GLU A 190 -11.05 6.73 10.28
C GLU A 190 -10.70 7.99 11.09
N PHE A 191 -9.71 8.77 10.66
CA PHE A 191 -9.39 10.06 11.28
C PHE A 191 -10.61 10.98 11.38
N TYR A 192 -11.36 11.12 10.29
CA TYR A 192 -12.55 11.97 10.28
C TYR A 192 -13.72 11.36 11.06
N ASN A 193 -13.82 10.02 11.13
CA ASN A 193 -14.76 9.37 12.04
C ASN A 193 -14.42 9.66 13.50
N ILE A 194 -13.14 9.64 13.89
CA ILE A 194 -12.69 10.00 15.24
C ILE A 194 -13.08 11.45 15.58
N ILE A 195 -12.94 12.36 14.63
CA ILE A 195 -13.36 13.77 14.80
C ILE A 195 -14.87 13.88 14.96
N ARG A 196 -15.64 13.25 14.06
CA ARG A 196 -17.11 13.21 14.13
C ARG A 196 -17.58 12.67 15.48
N ASP A 197 -16.97 11.60 15.95
CA ASP A 197 -17.34 10.93 17.20
C ASP A 197 -16.76 11.62 18.45
N SER A 198 -16.02 12.73 18.27
CA SER A 198 -15.36 13.49 19.33
C SER A 198 -14.48 12.62 20.25
N SER A 199 -13.85 11.59 19.69
CA SER A 199 -13.15 10.56 20.45
C SER A 199 -11.70 10.95 20.74
N LEU A 200 -11.45 11.58 21.88
CA LEU A 200 -10.07 11.88 22.31
C LEU A 200 -9.22 10.60 22.46
N ARG A 201 -9.82 9.49 22.89
CA ARG A 201 -9.13 8.20 22.95
C ARG A 201 -8.71 7.72 21.57
N GLY A 202 -9.62 7.77 20.59
CA GLY A 202 -9.30 7.44 19.21
C GLY A 202 -8.17 8.31 18.67
N MET A 203 -8.22 9.62 18.94
CA MET A 203 -7.19 10.56 18.51
C MET A 203 -5.81 10.23 19.11
N ARG A 204 -5.74 9.87 20.40
CA ARG A 204 -4.51 9.43 21.07
C ARG A 204 -3.91 8.19 20.42
N ASP A 205 -4.75 7.21 20.09
CA ASP A 205 -4.31 5.95 19.49
C ASP A 205 -3.94 6.11 18.00
N PHE A 206 -4.40 7.18 17.35
CA PHE A 206 -4.24 7.43 15.92
C PHE A 206 -2.95 8.17 15.57
N TRP A 207 -2.51 9.08 16.45
CA TRP A 207 -1.25 9.80 16.29
C TRP A 207 -0.05 8.96 16.76
N LEU A 208 1.08 9.09 16.07
CA LEU A 208 2.32 8.49 16.51
C LEU A 208 2.80 9.18 17.79
N ASN A 209 3.11 8.40 18.81
CA ASN A 209 3.72 8.92 20.04
C ASN A 209 5.21 9.22 19.84
N ALA A 210 5.51 10.37 19.22
CA ALA A 210 6.85 10.85 18.96
C ALA A 210 6.97 12.37 19.18
N ASP A 211 8.19 12.86 19.35
CA ASP A 211 8.50 14.28 19.56
C ASP A 211 8.44 15.11 18.26
N TYR A 212 8.60 14.46 17.10
CA TYR A 212 8.66 15.14 15.82
C TYR A 212 7.30 15.36 15.15
N VAL A 213 6.21 14.79 15.67
CA VAL A 213 4.88 15.00 15.06
C VAL A 213 4.48 16.48 15.05
N LYS A 214 3.70 16.88 14.04
CA LYS A 214 3.32 18.28 13.80
C LYS A 214 1.84 18.39 13.47
N CYS A 215 1.14 19.32 14.11
CA CYS A 215 -0.24 19.65 13.77
C CYS A 215 -0.39 21.15 13.53
N LEU A 216 -0.94 21.53 12.38
CA LEU A 216 -1.38 22.89 12.10
C LEU A 216 -2.89 22.85 11.89
N HIS A 217 -3.61 23.45 12.84
CA HIS A 217 -5.06 23.63 12.72
C HIS A 217 -5.37 24.82 11.81
N ALA A 218 -6.60 24.91 11.34
CA ALA A 218 -7.06 26.01 10.50
C ALA A 218 -6.96 27.41 11.17
N SER A 219 -6.75 27.46 12.49
CA SER A 219 -6.44 28.70 13.22
C SER A 219 -5.07 29.30 12.89
N GLY A 220 -4.19 28.52 12.24
CA GLY A 220 -2.82 28.91 11.93
C GLY A 220 -1.78 28.58 13.01
N GLU A 221 -2.21 28.02 14.15
CA GLU A 221 -1.30 27.63 15.23
C GLU A 221 -0.58 26.31 14.92
N LEU A 222 0.74 26.28 15.19
CA LEU A 222 1.60 25.12 15.06
C LEU A 222 1.82 24.43 16.40
N PHE A 223 1.46 23.15 16.48
CA PHE A 223 1.72 22.26 17.61
C PHE A 223 2.80 21.24 17.26
N THR A 224 3.78 21.09 18.16
CA THR A 224 4.95 20.21 17.97
C THR A 224 5.07 19.21 19.11
N GLY A 225 5.21 17.93 18.76
CA GLY A 225 5.33 16.82 19.71
C GLY A 225 3.98 16.27 20.16
N TYR A 226 3.95 14.97 20.48
CA TYR A 226 2.73 14.23 20.73
C TYR A 226 1.82 14.88 21.78
N THR A 227 2.36 15.27 22.94
CA THR A 227 1.57 15.87 24.02
C THR A 227 0.86 17.16 23.56
N ALA A 228 1.60 18.08 22.95
CA ALA A 228 1.03 19.35 22.47
C ALA A 228 -0.03 19.13 21.38
N VAL A 229 0.19 18.17 20.48
CA VAL A 229 -0.79 17.79 19.45
C VAL A 229 -2.06 17.21 20.07
N ILE A 230 -1.95 16.26 21.00
CA ILE A 230 -3.13 15.66 21.65
C ILE A 230 -3.89 16.66 22.50
N ASP A 231 -3.20 17.59 23.15
CA ASP A 231 -3.83 18.65 23.94
C ASP A 231 -4.57 19.66 23.05
N SER A 232 -4.02 20.00 21.88
CA SER A 232 -4.73 20.84 20.90
C SER A 232 -5.97 20.15 20.34
N TRP A 233 -5.91 18.85 20.06
CA TRP A 233 -7.09 18.07 19.68
C TRP A 233 -8.13 17.99 20.80
N ARG A 234 -7.72 17.83 22.07
CA ARG A 234 -8.65 17.89 23.20
C ARG A 234 -9.41 19.21 23.22
N ALA A 235 -8.72 20.33 23.01
CA ALA A 235 -9.36 21.63 22.90
C ALA A 235 -10.31 21.68 21.69
N ALA A 236 -9.83 21.33 20.49
CA ALA A 236 -10.63 21.38 19.27
C ALA A 236 -11.91 20.52 19.35
N LEU A 237 -11.82 19.31 19.92
CA LEU A 237 -12.95 18.41 20.08
C LEU A 237 -13.94 18.88 21.16
N ASN A 238 -13.47 19.55 22.22
CA ASN A 238 -14.33 20.06 23.30
C ASN A 238 -15.05 21.36 22.93
N TRP A 239 -14.38 22.26 22.20
CA TRP A 239 -14.95 23.54 21.82
C TRP A 239 -15.87 23.43 20.59
N GLY A 240 -15.69 22.37 19.80
CA GLY A 240 -16.34 22.19 18.50
C GLY A 240 -15.83 23.23 17.52
N LEU A 241 -15.56 22.84 16.28
CA LEU A 241 -15.39 23.80 15.19
C LEU A 241 -16.78 24.42 14.84
N GLY A 242 -17.45 25.06 15.82
CA GLY A 242 -18.81 25.61 15.70
C GLY A 242 -19.84 25.25 16.79
N GLY A 243 -19.46 24.71 17.97
CA GLY A 243 -20.36 24.68 19.13
C GLY A 243 -21.47 23.61 19.18
N GLY A 244 -21.23 22.39 18.69
CA GLY A 244 -22.14 21.24 18.86
C GLY A 244 -21.43 19.88 18.79
N PRO A 245 -22.08 18.77 19.22
CA PRO A 245 -21.49 17.44 19.21
C PRO A 245 -21.24 16.97 17.77
N GLY A 246 -19.97 16.74 17.43
CA GLY A 246 -19.52 16.07 16.21
C GLY A 246 -19.63 16.88 14.92
N VAL A 247 -18.50 17.38 14.43
CA VAL A 247 -18.44 17.95 13.07
C VAL A 247 -18.27 16.83 12.06
N ALA A 248 -19.28 16.66 11.21
CA ALA A 248 -19.28 15.66 10.14
C ALA A 248 -18.71 16.26 8.85
N PHE A 249 -17.39 16.18 8.69
CA PHE A 249 -16.75 16.66 7.48
C PHE A 249 -17.15 15.84 6.25
N GLN A 250 -17.56 16.50 5.17
CA GLN A 250 -17.58 15.90 3.85
C GLN A 250 -16.18 16.01 3.23
N ILE A 251 -15.54 14.86 3.01
CA ILE A 251 -14.19 14.80 2.43
C ILE A 251 -14.30 14.57 0.94
N ARG A 252 -13.68 15.47 0.16
CA ARG A 252 -13.67 15.43 -1.30
C ARG A 252 -12.25 15.51 -1.84
N GLU A 253 -12.09 15.13 -3.10
CA GLU A 253 -10.84 15.25 -3.84
C GLU A 253 -9.64 14.59 -3.14
N VAL A 254 -9.86 13.44 -2.50
CA VAL A 254 -8.77 12.69 -1.84
C VAL A 254 -7.74 12.26 -2.88
N ARG A 255 -6.48 12.63 -2.65
CA ARG A 255 -5.31 12.24 -3.45
C ARG A 255 -4.30 11.61 -2.52
N ALA A 256 -4.01 10.33 -2.69
CA ALA A 256 -3.11 9.59 -1.83
C ALA A 256 -1.81 9.19 -2.54
N ARG A 257 -0.68 9.37 -1.87
CA ARG A 257 0.63 8.89 -2.27
C ARG A 257 1.17 7.95 -1.22
N VAL A 258 1.71 6.82 -1.65
CA VAL A 258 2.36 5.85 -0.78
C VAL A 258 3.78 5.63 -1.27
N LEU A 259 4.73 5.79 -0.38
CA LEU A 259 6.14 5.51 -0.63
C LEU A 259 6.67 4.65 0.51
N SER A 260 6.77 3.35 0.27
CA SER A 260 7.24 2.38 1.28
C SER A 260 6.38 2.43 2.55
N ASP A 261 6.91 3.04 3.59
CA ASP A 261 6.42 3.16 4.96
C ASP A 261 5.92 4.57 5.27
N ILE A 262 5.87 5.46 4.28
CA ILE A 262 5.32 6.82 4.40
C ILE A 262 4.17 6.97 3.41
N ALA A 263 3.13 7.67 3.81
CA ALA A 263 2.06 8.06 2.91
C ALA A 263 1.59 9.48 3.21
N TRP A 264 1.17 10.20 2.18
CA TRP A 264 0.53 11.50 2.36
C TRP A 264 -0.72 11.62 1.51
N LEU A 265 -1.68 12.37 2.04
CA LEU A 265 -2.95 12.62 1.40
C LEU A 265 -3.20 14.13 1.34
N THR A 266 -3.62 14.61 0.18
CA THR A 266 -4.22 15.94 0.04
C THR A 266 -5.71 15.78 -0.24
N MET A 267 -6.52 16.68 0.32
CA MET A 267 -7.97 16.63 0.20
C MET A 267 -8.60 17.98 0.53
N LYS A 268 -9.90 18.10 0.25
CA LYS A 268 -10.75 19.19 0.73
C LYS A 268 -11.73 18.66 1.76
N ALA A 269 -11.82 19.33 2.91
CA ALA A 269 -12.74 19.00 3.98
C ALA A 269 -13.76 20.12 4.16
N TYR A 270 -15.03 19.80 3.99
CA TYR A 270 -16.15 20.73 4.11
C TYR A 270 -16.89 20.47 5.42
N ALA A 271 -17.00 21.49 6.28
CA ALA A 271 -17.74 21.37 7.55
C ALA A 271 -19.26 21.41 7.31
N ASP A 272 -19.68 22.15 6.28
CA ASP A 272 -21.06 22.25 5.78
C ASP A 272 -21.06 22.37 4.25
N ILE A 273 -22.19 22.10 3.60
CA ILE A 273 -22.37 22.13 2.13
C ILE A 273 -22.02 23.50 1.56
N ASP A 274 -22.36 24.58 2.28
CA ASP A 274 -22.16 25.96 1.84
C ASP A 274 -20.88 26.59 2.42
N SER A 275 -20.05 25.82 3.13
CA SER A 275 -18.80 26.30 3.71
C SER A 275 -17.64 26.25 2.73
N GLU A 276 -16.75 27.24 2.81
CA GLU A 276 -15.46 27.18 2.12
C GLU A 276 -14.64 25.99 2.63
N PRO A 277 -14.02 25.20 1.73
CA PRO A 277 -13.28 24.01 2.14
C PRO A 277 -12.00 24.34 2.85
N LEU A 278 -11.73 23.57 3.90
CA LEU A 278 -10.40 23.42 4.44
C LEU A 278 -9.55 22.59 3.49
N HIS A 279 -8.38 23.10 3.15
CA HIS A 279 -7.37 22.38 2.39
C HIS A 279 -6.50 21.62 3.38
N VAL A 280 -6.49 20.29 3.24
CA VAL A 280 -5.87 19.42 4.23
C VAL A 280 -4.77 18.58 3.61
N THR A 281 -3.61 18.55 4.28
CA THR A 281 -2.54 17.59 4.04
C THR A 281 -2.33 16.73 5.28
N ASN A 282 -2.51 15.42 5.14
CA ASN A 282 -2.24 14.44 6.20
C ASN A 282 -1.06 13.57 5.79
N VAL A 283 -0.11 13.35 6.71
CA VAL A 283 1.04 12.45 6.49
C VAL A 283 1.02 11.37 7.56
N TYR A 284 1.34 10.17 7.12
CA TYR A 284 1.28 8.95 7.90
C TYR A 284 2.57 8.15 7.76
N GLU A 285 2.91 7.43 8.82
CA GLU A 285 4.01 6.47 8.84
C GLU A 285 3.51 5.08 9.25
N LEU A 286 4.08 4.05 8.62
CA LEU A 286 3.77 2.66 8.88
C LEU A 286 4.73 2.10 9.95
N HIS A 287 4.22 1.88 11.15
CA HIS A 287 4.97 1.27 12.25
C HIS A 287 4.33 -0.06 12.65
N ASN A 288 5.11 -1.15 12.61
CA ASN A 288 4.67 -2.49 13.01
C ASN A 288 3.36 -2.95 12.34
N GLY A 289 3.18 -2.60 11.06
CA GLY A 289 2.00 -2.97 10.27
C GLY A 289 0.76 -2.09 10.51
N ARG A 290 0.88 -1.01 11.28
CA ARG A 290 -0.18 -0.02 11.52
C ARG A 290 0.26 1.37 11.07
N TRP A 291 -0.64 2.08 10.38
CA TRP A 291 -0.43 3.47 10.00
C TRP A 291 -0.74 4.40 11.16
N TYR A 292 0.13 5.35 11.41
CA TYR A 292 -0.04 6.41 12.40
C TYR A 292 0.08 7.77 11.74
N MET A 293 -0.72 8.74 12.20
CA MET A 293 -0.59 10.12 11.77
C MET A 293 0.65 10.75 12.39
N VAL A 294 1.46 11.41 11.56
CA VAL A 294 2.65 12.17 11.99
C VAL A 294 2.55 13.65 11.65
N HIS A 295 1.72 13.99 10.67
CA HIS A 295 1.45 15.37 10.30
C HIS A 295 -0.02 15.57 9.91
N HIS A 296 -0.61 16.64 10.41
CA HIS A 296 -1.88 17.19 9.95
C HIS A 296 -1.69 18.67 9.72
N HIS A 297 -2.04 19.16 8.53
CA HIS A 297 -2.10 20.57 8.24
C HIS A 297 -3.43 20.87 7.56
N SER A 298 -4.18 21.78 8.15
CA SER A 298 -5.42 22.32 7.61
C SER A 298 -5.32 23.83 7.47
N SER A 299 -5.70 24.37 6.32
CA SER A 299 -5.73 25.82 6.06
C SER A 299 -7.02 26.21 5.34
N VAL A 300 -7.57 27.38 5.70
CA VAL A 300 -8.55 28.07 4.85
C VAL A 300 -7.83 28.65 3.62
N MET A 301 -8.49 28.69 2.48
CA MET A 301 -8.03 29.55 1.39
C MET A 301 -8.42 30.99 1.73
N ALA A 302 -7.42 31.88 1.72
CA ALA A 302 -7.61 33.33 1.82
C ALA A 302 -7.85 33.93 0.44
#